data_AF-A0AAE2ZJH1-F1
#
_entry.id   AF-A0AAE2ZJH1-F1
#
_cell.length_a   1.000
_cell.length_b   1.000
_cell.length_c   1.000
_cell.angle_alpha   90.00
_cell.angle_beta   90.00
_cell.angle_gamma   90.00
#
_symmetry.space_group_name_H-M   'P 1'
#
loop_
_entity.id
_entity.type
_entity.pdbx_description
1 polymer ?
#
loop_
_entity_poly.entity_id
_entity_poly.type
_entity_poly.pdbx_seq_one_letter_code
_entity_poly.pdbx_strand_id
1 'polypeptide(L)'
;MYFKKKNIGYIISLIMCGGYTNAETFNINALNLSADDNIDLSYFEKNSLSEGLYESDIILNDKKIIRGEKIKFINHDGTIEPCITAQLIKRFPLNEEAKEILLSAQENDCINLFSLNKNVAIDFNDSEQVLSISIPQKYMASTYSSWVSPEMRDYGIAGLILDYTISDNHLIRKNEETRNQLYAFGNVGANFAQWRLRANYQYENKLAGEDGRGSKKR
;
A
#
# COMPACT_ATOMS: atom_id res chain seq x y z
N MET A 1 -23.99 36.18 64.87
CA MET A 1 -23.10 36.89 63.94
C MET A 1 -22.87 35.98 62.72
N TYR A 2 -23.92 35.75 61.93
CA TYR A 2 -24.09 36.20 60.53
C TYR A 2 -22.92 35.88 59.59
N PHE A 3 -22.92 34.66 59.04
CA PHE A 3 -22.18 34.32 57.82
C PHE A 3 -22.72 35.15 56.65
N LYS A 4 -21.88 36.02 56.07
CA LYS A 4 -22.23 36.88 54.93
C LYS A 4 -22.53 36.03 53.69
N LYS A 5 -23.83 35.93 53.36
CA LYS A 5 -24.47 35.37 52.16
C LYS A 5 -24.03 35.97 50.80
N LYS A 6 -22.81 36.52 50.66
CA LYS A 6 -22.47 37.37 49.50
C LYS A 6 -21.76 36.65 48.33
N ASN A 7 -21.29 35.41 48.50
CA ASN A 7 -20.50 34.72 47.46
C ASN A 7 -21.12 33.44 46.88
N ILE A 8 -22.38 33.12 47.21
CA ILE A 8 -23.06 31.89 46.72
C ILE A 8 -23.67 32.10 45.32
N GLY A 9 -23.91 33.34 44.90
CA GLY A 9 -24.54 33.64 43.60
C GLY A 9 -23.68 33.32 42.38
N TYR A 10 -22.35 33.29 42.50
CA TYR A 10 -21.47 33.08 41.36
C TYR A 10 -21.31 31.61 40.97
N ILE A 11 -21.41 30.67 41.92
CA ILE A 11 -21.26 29.23 41.67
C ILE A 11 -22.48 28.66 40.92
N ILE A 12 -23.67 29.23 41.11
CA ILE A 12 -24.90 28.79 40.44
C ILE A 12 -24.94 29.25 38.97
N SER A 13 -24.27 30.36 38.61
CA SER A 13 -24.25 30.83 37.20
C SER A 13 -23.34 30.02 36.28
N LEU A 14 -22.35 29.29 36.83
CA LEU A 14 -21.42 28.48 36.04
C LEU A 14 -22.01 27.12 35.61
N ILE A 15 -23.10 26.68 36.25
CA ILE A 15 -23.77 25.39 35.95
C ILE A 15 -24.81 25.55 34.82
N MET A 16 -25.26 26.77 34.52
CA MET A 16 -26.26 27.07 33.49
C MET A 16 -25.70 27.28 32.07
N CYS A 17 -24.39 27.05 31.87
CA CYS A 17 -23.75 27.06 30.54
C CYS A 17 -23.38 25.65 30.05
N GLY A 18 -24.01 24.61 30.59
CA GLY A 18 -24.03 23.29 29.96
C GLY A 18 -24.94 23.36 28.75
N GLY A 19 -24.40 23.77 27.60
CA GLY A 19 -25.11 23.71 26.33
C GLY A 19 -25.61 22.29 26.09
N TYR A 20 -26.89 22.17 25.76
CA TYR A 20 -27.46 20.91 25.27
C TYR A 20 -26.74 20.54 23.98
N THR A 21 -25.90 19.52 24.02
CA THR A 21 -25.42 18.86 22.80
C THR A 21 -26.60 18.09 22.25
N ASN A 22 -27.12 18.49 21.09
CA ASN A 22 -28.08 17.67 20.38
C ASN A 22 -27.35 16.42 19.88
N ALA A 23 -27.92 15.25 20.12
CA ALA A 23 -27.48 14.05 19.42
C ALA A 23 -27.66 14.28 17.92
N GLU A 24 -26.62 14.09 17.13
CA GLU A 24 -26.73 14.16 15.68
C GLU A 24 -27.57 12.97 15.21
N THR A 25 -28.68 13.25 14.52
CA THR A 25 -29.58 12.23 13.99
C THR A 25 -29.39 12.14 12.49
N PHE A 26 -29.11 10.94 11.98
CA PHE A 26 -28.94 10.70 10.56
C PHE A 26 -30.29 10.69 9.84
N ASN A 27 -30.42 11.40 8.70
CA ASN A 27 -31.65 11.42 7.90
C ASN A 27 -31.63 10.31 6.86
N ILE A 28 -32.33 9.22 7.13
CA ILE A 28 -32.44 8.05 6.25
C ILE A 28 -33.05 8.36 4.88
N ASN A 29 -33.88 9.40 4.74
CA ASN A 29 -34.49 9.78 3.45
C ASN A 29 -33.49 10.42 2.49
N ALA A 30 -32.28 10.74 2.94
CA ALA A 30 -31.19 11.20 2.09
C ALA A 30 -30.47 10.02 1.39
N LEU A 31 -30.74 8.77 1.79
CA LEU A 31 -30.22 7.57 1.13
C LEU A 31 -31.15 7.17 -0.02
N ASN A 32 -30.57 6.83 -1.17
CA ASN A 32 -31.31 6.29 -2.30
C ASN A 32 -31.58 4.79 -2.08
N LEU A 33 -32.59 4.49 -1.25
CA LEU A 33 -33.01 3.12 -0.95
C LEU A 33 -34.03 2.65 -2.00
N SER A 34 -33.80 1.47 -2.58
CA SER A 34 -34.82 0.75 -3.34
C SER A 34 -36.02 0.46 -2.43
N ALA A 35 -37.24 0.66 -2.94
CA ALA A 35 -38.48 0.67 -2.15
C ALA A 35 -38.86 -0.66 -1.44
N ASP A 36 -38.03 -1.71 -1.55
CA ASP A 36 -38.32 -3.08 -1.06
C ASP A 36 -37.32 -3.59 -0.01
N ASP A 37 -36.32 -2.78 0.37
CA ASP A 37 -35.31 -3.22 1.33
C ASP A 37 -35.63 -2.73 2.76
N ASN A 38 -36.14 -3.62 3.60
CA ASN A 38 -36.18 -3.45 5.07
C ASN A 38 -34.74 -3.54 5.63
N ILE A 39 -33.93 -2.50 5.38
CA ILE A 39 -32.55 -2.42 5.87
C ILE A 39 -32.57 -1.85 7.28
N ASP A 40 -31.99 -2.60 8.23
CA ASP A 40 -31.75 -2.11 9.59
C ASP A 40 -30.59 -1.10 9.57
N LEU A 41 -30.93 0.17 9.65
CA LEU A 41 -29.97 1.29 9.66
C LEU A 41 -29.56 1.72 11.07
N SER A 42 -30.10 1.07 12.13
CA SER A 42 -29.73 1.37 13.53
C SER A 42 -28.24 1.19 13.80
N TYR A 43 -27.59 0.40 12.93
CA TYR A 43 -26.15 0.18 12.92
C TYR A 43 -25.34 1.43 12.56
N PHE A 44 -25.79 2.25 11.60
CA PHE A 44 -25.08 3.47 11.17
C PHE A 44 -25.35 4.67 12.08
N GLU A 45 -26.41 4.62 12.89
CA GLU A 45 -26.69 5.63 13.91
C GLU A 45 -25.69 5.57 15.08
N LYS A 46 -25.08 4.39 15.28
CA LYS A 46 -23.94 4.23 16.17
C LYS A 46 -22.70 4.35 15.32
N ASN A 47 -21.81 5.28 15.64
CA ASN A 47 -20.54 5.48 14.95
C ASN A 47 -19.57 4.31 15.30
N SER A 48 -19.96 3.09 14.94
CA SER A 48 -19.32 1.83 15.33
C SER A 48 -18.93 1.02 14.09
N LEU A 49 -17.73 0.46 14.13
CA LEU A 49 -17.15 -0.42 13.11
C LEU A 49 -17.87 -1.77 13.05
N SER A 50 -18.25 -2.26 11.87
CA SER A 50 -18.99 -3.53 11.70
C SER A 50 -18.08 -4.70 11.39
N GLU A 51 -18.53 -5.92 11.68
CA GLU A 51 -17.93 -7.11 11.09
C GLU A 51 -18.04 -7.08 9.56
N GLY A 52 -17.01 -7.55 8.87
CA GLY A 52 -16.95 -7.48 7.41
C GLY A 52 -15.55 -7.57 6.84
N LEU A 53 -15.43 -7.33 5.53
CA LEU A 53 -14.16 -7.24 4.82
C LEU A 53 -13.88 -5.79 4.48
N TYR A 54 -12.73 -5.29 4.94
CA TYR A 54 -12.28 -3.92 4.72
C TYR A 54 -10.99 -3.94 3.93
N GLU A 55 -10.87 -3.06 2.94
CA GLU A 55 -9.64 -2.90 2.17
C GLU A 55 -8.84 -1.75 2.78
N SER A 56 -7.72 -2.08 3.43
CA SER A 56 -7.03 -1.13 4.30
C SER A 56 -5.52 -1.15 4.12
N ASP A 57 -4.90 0.00 4.29
CA ASP A 57 -3.45 0.11 4.41
C ASP A 57 -3.00 -0.34 5.81
N ILE A 58 -1.86 -1.01 5.90
CA ILE A 58 -1.31 -1.46 7.19
C ILE A 58 -0.06 -0.67 7.52
N ILE A 59 -0.09 0.01 8.65
CA ILE A 59 1.04 0.72 9.25
C ILE A 59 1.53 -0.10 10.44
N LEU A 60 2.82 -0.42 10.46
CA LEU A 60 3.48 -1.12 11.56
C LEU A 60 4.60 -0.23 12.11
N ASN A 61 4.53 0.13 13.39
CA ASN A 61 5.48 1.05 14.05
C ASN A 61 5.73 2.32 13.19
N ASP A 62 4.65 3.02 12.83
CA ASP A 62 4.64 4.24 12.00
C ASP A 62 5.12 4.08 10.54
N LYS A 63 5.43 2.85 10.11
CA LYS A 63 5.83 2.56 8.73
C LYS A 63 4.72 1.83 7.99
N LYS A 64 4.23 2.42 6.90
CA LYS A 64 3.31 1.74 5.97
C LYS A 64 4.03 0.55 5.32
N ILE A 65 3.57 -0.67 5.60
CA ILE A 65 4.18 -1.91 5.13
C ILE A 65 3.38 -2.59 4.02
N ILE A 66 2.05 -2.44 4.02
CA ILE A 66 1.14 -3.07 3.06
C ILE A 66 0.10 -2.04 2.64
N ARG A 67 -0.33 -2.11 1.37
CA ARG A 67 -1.36 -1.25 0.79
C ARG A 67 -2.54 -2.06 0.30
N GLY A 68 -3.76 -1.60 0.57
CA GLY A 68 -5.00 -2.22 0.10
C GLY A 68 -5.13 -3.71 0.47
N GLU A 69 -4.76 -4.08 1.70
CA GLU A 69 -4.97 -5.45 2.17
C GLU A 69 -6.45 -5.65 2.50
N LYS A 70 -7.03 -6.77 2.05
CA LYS A 70 -8.38 -7.15 2.45
C LYS A 70 -8.35 -7.84 3.81
N ILE A 71 -8.77 -7.14 4.85
CA ILE A 71 -8.74 -7.58 6.24
C ILE A 71 -10.17 -7.91 6.67
N LYS A 72 -10.36 -9.10 7.22
CA LYS A 72 -11.65 -9.49 7.81
C LYS A 72 -11.72 -8.96 9.23
N PHE A 73 -12.75 -8.20 9.56
CA PHE A 73 -13.07 -7.80 10.92
C PHE A 73 -14.15 -8.73 11.47
N ILE A 74 -13.92 -9.25 12.67
CA ILE A 74 -14.79 -10.23 13.33
C ILE A 74 -15.27 -9.70 14.67
N ASN A 75 -16.45 -10.15 15.10
CA ASN A 75 -16.96 -9.88 16.43
C ASN A 75 -16.42 -10.90 17.43
N HIS A 76 -15.62 -10.42 18.38
CA HIS A 76 -15.13 -11.18 19.52
C HIS A 76 -15.76 -10.61 20.80
N ASP A 77 -16.73 -11.31 21.36
CA ASP A 77 -17.41 -10.95 22.61
C ASP A 77 -17.96 -9.49 22.64
N GLY A 78 -18.46 -9.01 21.50
CA GLY A 78 -19.01 -7.65 21.36
C GLY A 78 -17.98 -6.59 20.96
N THR A 79 -16.71 -6.96 20.78
CA THR A 79 -15.65 -6.09 20.26
C THR A 79 -15.33 -6.49 18.83
N ILE A 80 -15.34 -5.53 17.90
CA ILE A 80 -14.94 -5.78 16.53
C ILE A 80 -13.42 -5.64 16.40
N GLU A 81 -12.75 -6.71 15.98
CA GLU A 81 -11.29 -6.77 15.87
C GLU A 81 -10.83 -7.25 14.49
N PRO A 82 -9.67 -6.79 13.99
CA PRO A 82 -9.09 -7.26 12.75
C PRO A 82 -8.54 -8.68 12.91
N CYS A 83 -8.92 -9.56 12.00
CA CYS A 83 -8.42 -10.92 11.90
C CYS A 83 -7.05 -10.93 11.20
N ILE A 84 -5.98 -11.03 11.98
CA ILE A 84 -4.61 -11.09 11.47
C ILE A 84 -4.25 -12.53 11.10
N THR A 85 -4.15 -12.84 9.81
CA THR A 85 -3.91 -14.22 9.35
C THR A 85 -2.42 -14.59 9.41
N ALA A 86 -2.12 -15.89 9.38
CA ALA A 86 -0.74 -16.40 9.26
C ALA A 86 -0.01 -15.87 8.02
N GLN A 87 -0.73 -15.67 6.90
CA GLN A 87 -0.16 -15.10 5.68
C GLN A 87 0.26 -13.64 5.91
N LEU A 88 -0.53 -12.88 6.66
CA LEU A 88 -0.24 -11.49 6.99
C LEU A 88 0.97 -11.38 7.93
N ILE A 89 1.05 -12.23 8.95
CA ILE A 89 2.21 -12.32 9.87
C ILE A 89 3.52 -12.58 9.12
N LYS A 90 3.52 -13.47 8.12
CA LYS A 90 4.72 -13.77 7.32
C LYS A 90 5.26 -12.56 6.55
N ARG A 91 4.40 -11.59 6.23
CA ARG A 91 4.76 -10.34 5.54
C ARG A 91 5.21 -9.25 6.51
N PHE A 92 4.93 -9.39 7.81
CA PHE A 92 5.38 -8.43 8.82
C PHE A 92 6.90 -8.57 9.04
N PRO A 93 7.62 -7.45 9.22
CA PRO A 93 9.06 -7.42 9.53
C PRO A 93 9.36 -7.82 10.99
N LEU A 94 8.97 -9.04 11.36
CA LEU A 94 9.18 -9.64 12.67
C LEU A 94 10.44 -10.53 12.68
N ASN A 95 11.08 -10.62 13.84
CA ASN A 95 12.19 -11.56 14.03
C ASN A 95 11.68 -13.02 14.13
N GLU A 96 12.59 -13.99 14.07
CA GLU A 96 12.22 -15.41 14.10
C GLU A 96 11.55 -15.82 15.42
N GLU A 97 12.00 -15.31 16.58
CA GLU A 97 11.35 -15.55 17.89
C GLU A 97 9.87 -15.16 17.85
N ALA A 98 9.55 -13.98 17.31
CA ALA A 98 8.18 -13.49 17.21
C ALA A 98 7.34 -14.31 16.23
N LYS A 99 7.91 -14.69 15.09
CA LYS A 99 7.25 -15.55 14.11
C LYS A 99 6.95 -16.93 14.70
N GLU A 100 7.88 -17.53 15.44
CA GLU A 100 7.67 -18.80 16.11
C GLU A 100 6.55 -18.70 17.15
N ILE A 101 6.54 -17.67 18.00
CA ILE A 101 5.46 -17.47 18.98
C ILE A 101 4.10 -17.34 18.28
N LEU A 102 4.00 -16.50 17.25
CA LEU A 102 2.74 -16.21 16.56
C LEU A 102 2.24 -17.35 15.68
N LEU A 103 3.15 -18.13 15.07
CA LEU A 103 2.83 -19.19 14.11
C LEU A 103 2.85 -20.60 14.74
N SER A 104 3.26 -20.74 16.00
CA SER A 104 3.26 -22.03 16.73
C SER A 104 1.86 -22.52 17.10
N ALA A 105 0.88 -21.61 17.17
CA ALA A 105 -0.52 -21.97 17.33
C ALA A 105 -1.05 -22.51 15.98
N GLN A 106 -1.48 -23.77 15.95
CA GLN A 106 -2.18 -24.36 14.80
C GLN A 106 -3.31 -23.45 14.32
N GLU A 107 -3.43 -23.37 12.98
CA GLU A 107 -4.51 -22.80 12.13
C GLU A 107 -5.75 -22.21 12.84
N ASN A 108 -5.57 -21.20 13.68
CA ASN A 108 -6.65 -20.26 13.94
C ASN A 108 -6.68 -19.30 12.74
N ASP A 109 -7.87 -19.06 12.19
CA ASP A 109 -8.07 -18.09 11.11
C ASP A 109 -7.53 -16.70 11.49
N CYS A 110 -7.52 -16.37 12.79
CA CYS A 110 -7.04 -15.10 13.34
C CYS A 110 -5.98 -15.33 14.44
N ILE A 111 -4.81 -14.75 14.25
CA ILE A 111 -3.68 -14.80 15.18
C ILE A 111 -3.78 -13.65 16.19
N ASN A 112 -3.67 -13.99 17.47
CA ASN A 112 -3.65 -13.01 18.55
C ASN A 112 -2.24 -12.39 18.70
N LEU A 113 -2.07 -11.14 18.24
CA LEU A 113 -0.81 -10.40 18.36
C LEU A 113 -0.41 -10.10 19.82
N PHE A 114 -1.36 -10.02 20.75
CA PHE A 114 -1.09 -9.76 22.17
C PHE A 114 -0.35 -10.92 22.85
N SER A 115 -0.28 -12.10 22.21
CA SER A 115 0.54 -13.23 22.66
C SER A 115 2.04 -12.91 22.69
N LEU A 116 2.51 -11.97 21.86
CA LEU A 116 3.90 -11.49 21.89
C LEU A 116 4.16 -10.68 23.16
N ASN A 117 3.28 -9.72 23.45
CA ASN A 117 3.44 -8.79 24.54
C ASN A 117 2.14 -8.02 24.81
N LYS A 118 1.88 -7.71 26.07
CA LYS A 118 0.77 -6.84 26.49
C LYS A 118 0.87 -5.40 25.94
N ASN A 119 2.07 -4.96 25.56
CA ASN A 119 2.31 -3.62 25.01
C ASN A 119 2.10 -3.54 23.49
N VAL A 120 1.58 -4.60 22.86
CA VAL A 120 1.09 -4.50 21.49
C VAL A 120 -0.14 -3.59 21.47
N ALA A 121 -0.24 -2.73 20.47
CA ALA A 121 -1.43 -1.91 20.24
C ALA A 121 -1.92 -2.10 18.81
N ILE A 122 -3.22 -2.12 18.64
CA ILE A 122 -3.90 -2.25 17.35
C ILE A 122 -4.98 -1.16 17.34
N ASP A 123 -4.98 -0.34 16.31
CA ASP A 123 -5.93 0.74 16.12
C ASP A 123 -6.37 0.78 14.66
N PHE A 124 -7.67 0.91 14.42
CA PHE A 124 -8.23 0.97 13.07
C PHE A 124 -8.95 2.30 12.88
N ASN A 125 -8.45 3.09 11.93
CA ASN A 125 -9.10 4.30 11.48
C ASN A 125 -9.98 3.98 10.27
N ASP A 126 -11.29 3.84 10.51
CA ASP A 126 -12.28 3.52 9.48
C ASP A 126 -12.42 4.64 8.42
N SER A 127 -12.27 5.91 8.82
CA SER A 127 -12.36 7.03 7.86
C SER A 127 -11.20 7.05 6.86
N GLU A 128 -10.00 6.66 7.30
CA GLU A 128 -8.81 6.59 6.44
C GLU A 128 -8.57 5.20 5.85
N GLN A 129 -9.32 4.18 6.31
CA GLN A 129 -9.08 2.76 6.00
C GLN A 129 -7.62 2.35 6.30
N VAL A 130 -7.16 2.69 7.51
CA VAL A 130 -5.78 2.42 7.96
C VAL A 130 -5.81 1.57 9.22
N LEU A 131 -5.15 0.42 9.18
CA LEU A 131 -4.85 -0.42 10.34
C LEU A 131 -3.44 -0.11 10.85
N SER A 132 -3.38 0.50 12.02
CA SER A 132 -2.13 0.83 12.72
C SER A 132 -1.84 -0.21 13.79
N ILE A 133 -0.64 -0.79 13.72
CA ILE A 133 -0.16 -1.82 14.65
C ILE A 133 1.15 -1.34 15.26
N SER A 134 1.25 -1.43 16.58
CA SER A 134 2.49 -1.15 17.33
C SER A 134 2.98 -2.42 18.00
N ILE A 135 4.20 -2.84 17.70
CA ILE A 135 4.84 -4.03 18.25
C ILE A 135 6.18 -3.62 18.89
N PRO A 136 6.49 -4.11 20.11
CA PRO A 136 7.76 -3.79 20.76
C PRO A 136 8.97 -4.13 19.89
N GLN A 137 9.95 -3.23 19.83
CA GLN A 137 11.12 -3.34 18.96
C GLN A 137 11.93 -4.64 19.17
N LYS A 138 11.85 -5.26 20.35
CA LYS A 138 12.45 -6.59 20.63
C LYS A 138 12.01 -7.64 19.61
N TYR A 139 10.76 -7.63 19.18
CA TYR A 139 10.15 -8.62 18.27
C TYR A 139 10.27 -8.24 16.80
N MET A 140 10.82 -7.06 16.50
CA MET A 140 11.03 -6.60 15.15
C MET A 140 12.31 -7.20 14.58
N ALA A 141 12.31 -7.51 13.28
CA ALA A 141 13.51 -7.94 12.59
C ALA A 141 14.56 -6.82 12.67
N SER A 142 15.78 -7.16 13.10
CA SER A 142 16.91 -6.22 13.16
C SER A 142 17.26 -5.77 11.75
N THR A 143 16.76 -4.61 11.35
CA THR A 143 16.82 -4.18 9.97
C THR A 143 17.06 -2.67 9.86
N TYR A 144 17.96 -2.30 8.95
CA TYR A 144 18.10 -0.93 8.46
C TYR A 144 16.76 -0.47 7.84
N SER A 145 16.50 0.83 7.82
CA SER A 145 15.21 1.45 7.46
C SER A 145 14.60 0.99 6.11
N SER A 146 15.39 0.37 5.23
CA SER A 146 15.05 -0.10 3.88
C SER A 146 14.85 -1.61 3.71
N TRP A 147 14.80 -2.41 4.78
CA TRP A 147 14.54 -3.85 4.64
C TRP A 147 13.10 -4.16 4.23
N VAL A 148 12.94 -5.16 3.35
CA VAL A 148 11.68 -5.69 2.86
C VAL A 148 11.76 -7.21 2.99
N SER A 149 10.73 -7.83 3.58
CA SER A 149 10.72 -9.28 3.79
C SER A 149 10.80 -10.02 2.45
N PRO A 150 11.54 -11.15 2.36
CA PRO A 150 11.64 -11.94 1.12
C PRO A 150 10.28 -12.35 0.55
N GLU A 151 9.30 -12.60 1.41
CA GLU A 151 7.92 -13.01 1.08
C GLU A 151 7.12 -11.89 0.40
N MET A 152 7.50 -10.63 0.57
CA MET A 152 6.88 -9.46 -0.08
C MET A 152 7.37 -9.24 -1.52
N ARG A 153 8.34 -10.01 -2.02
CA ARG A 153 8.84 -9.84 -3.39
C ARG A 153 7.92 -10.50 -4.40
N ASP A 154 7.32 -9.69 -5.26
CA ASP A 154 6.68 -10.17 -6.47
C ASP A 154 7.75 -10.57 -7.51
N TYR A 155 7.61 -11.76 -8.09
CA TYR A 155 8.47 -12.21 -9.19
C TYR A 155 8.10 -11.59 -10.54
N GLY A 156 6.94 -10.92 -10.60
CA GLY A 156 6.39 -10.27 -11.76
C GLY A 156 5.66 -11.24 -12.68
N ILE A 157 5.13 -10.70 -13.77
CA ILE A 157 4.40 -11.46 -14.78
C ILE A 157 5.35 -12.05 -15.83
N ALA A 158 4.96 -13.20 -16.39
CA ALA A 158 5.64 -13.77 -17.54
C ALA A 158 5.47 -12.88 -18.77
N GLY A 159 6.54 -12.69 -19.56
CA GLY A 159 6.47 -11.81 -20.72
C GLY A 159 7.76 -11.74 -21.53
N LEU A 160 7.65 -11.18 -22.74
CA LEU A 160 8.76 -10.92 -23.64
C LEU A 160 9.09 -9.42 -23.66
N ILE A 161 10.36 -9.09 -23.83
CA ILE A 161 10.87 -7.72 -23.88
C ILE A 161 11.63 -7.56 -25.21
N LEU A 162 11.37 -6.48 -25.92
CA LEU A 162 12.14 -6.02 -27.07
C LEU A 162 12.39 -4.52 -26.92
N ASP A 163 13.66 -4.17 -26.91
CA ASP A 163 14.18 -2.82 -26.94
C ASP A 163 15.02 -2.64 -28.19
N TYR A 164 14.90 -1.49 -28.86
CA TYR A 164 15.59 -1.21 -30.10
C TYR A 164 15.97 0.26 -30.19
N THR A 165 17.20 0.52 -30.63
CA THR A 165 17.72 1.83 -30.98
C THR A 165 18.33 1.74 -32.37
N ILE A 166 17.94 2.66 -33.24
CA ILE A 166 18.47 2.78 -34.60
C ILE A 166 19.03 4.19 -34.76
N SER A 167 20.28 4.30 -35.22
CA SER A 167 21.00 5.55 -35.43
C SER A 167 21.60 5.56 -36.83
N ASP A 168 21.32 6.62 -37.59
CA ASP A 168 21.93 6.86 -38.90
C ASP A 168 22.82 8.11 -38.82
N ASN A 169 24.08 7.95 -39.21
CA ASN A 169 25.10 8.98 -39.11
C ASN A 169 25.65 9.31 -40.50
N HIS A 170 25.55 10.59 -40.88
CA HIS A 170 26.10 11.11 -42.14
C HIS A 170 27.33 11.98 -41.86
N LEU A 171 28.49 11.57 -42.38
CA LEU A 171 29.72 12.36 -42.33
C LEU A 171 30.00 12.94 -43.71
N ILE A 172 29.82 14.26 -43.82
CA ILE A 172 30.15 15.04 -45.01
C ILE A 172 31.45 15.81 -44.74
N ARG A 173 32.47 15.58 -45.57
CA ARG A 173 33.75 16.30 -45.50
C ARG A 173 34.07 16.94 -46.84
N LYS A 174 34.59 18.17 -46.79
CA LYS A 174 34.99 18.92 -47.99
C LYS A 174 36.18 18.20 -48.64
N ASN A 175 36.03 17.78 -49.90
CA ASN A 175 36.99 17.00 -50.69
C ASN A 175 37.16 15.51 -50.28
N GLU A 176 36.24 14.91 -49.51
CA GLU A 176 36.20 13.47 -49.25
C GLU A 176 34.84 12.88 -49.64
N GLU A 177 34.78 11.56 -49.88
CA GLU A 177 33.51 10.85 -50.10
C GLU A 177 32.62 10.92 -48.87
N THR A 178 31.31 11.08 -49.09
CA THR A 178 30.32 11.05 -48.01
C THR A 178 30.28 9.64 -47.41
N ARG A 179 30.43 9.55 -46.09
CA ARG A 179 30.33 8.28 -45.37
C ARG A 179 29.02 8.23 -44.59
N ASN A 180 28.25 7.19 -44.84
CA ASN A 180 27.01 6.93 -44.13
C ASN A 180 27.19 5.69 -43.26
N GLN A 181 26.74 5.76 -42.00
CA GLN A 181 26.83 4.65 -41.06
C GLN A 181 25.50 4.45 -40.37
N LEU A 182 24.92 3.27 -40.59
CA LEU A 182 23.71 2.83 -39.92
C LEU A 182 24.10 1.89 -38.77
N TYR A 183 23.64 2.22 -37.58
CA TYR A 183 23.76 1.41 -36.38
C TYR A 183 22.37 1.00 -35.91
N ALA A 184 22.18 -0.27 -35.58
CA ALA A 184 21.01 -0.75 -34.89
C ALA A 184 21.45 -1.64 -33.73
N PHE A 185 20.99 -1.36 -32.52
CA PHE A 185 21.31 -2.16 -31.36
C PHE A 185 20.15 -2.14 -30.39
N GLY A 186 20.11 -3.13 -29.50
CA GLY A 186 19.04 -3.24 -28.54
C GLY A 186 19.11 -4.51 -27.74
N ASN A 187 18.03 -4.79 -27.03
CA ASN A 187 17.96 -5.89 -26.09
C ASN A 187 16.69 -6.69 -26.33
N VAL A 188 16.80 -8.01 -26.29
CA VAL A 188 15.66 -8.92 -26.23
C VAL A 188 15.68 -9.64 -24.90
N GLY A 189 14.51 -9.99 -24.39
CA GLY A 189 14.42 -10.67 -23.11
C GLY A 189 13.14 -11.46 -22.93
N ALA A 190 13.17 -12.34 -21.95
CA ALA A 190 12.01 -13.06 -21.46
C ALA A 190 12.04 -13.10 -19.93
N ASN A 191 10.88 -12.95 -19.31
CA ASN A 191 10.67 -13.14 -17.88
C ASN A 191 9.74 -14.33 -17.68
N PHE A 192 10.09 -15.22 -16.77
CA PHE A 192 9.20 -16.31 -16.33
C PHE A 192 9.51 -16.68 -14.89
N ALA A 193 8.56 -16.43 -13.99
CA ALA A 193 8.76 -16.56 -12.55
C ALA A 193 10.07 -15.87 -12.09
N GLN A 194 10.98 -16.61 -11.46
CA GLN A 194 12.25 -16.08 -10.97
C GLN A 194 13.30 -15.86 -12.06
N TRP A 195 13.12 -16.44 -13.26
CA TRP A 195 14.07 -16.37 -14.36
C TRP A 195 13.92 -15.08 -15.18
N ARG A 196 15.06 -14.46 -15.47
CA ARG A 196 15.18 -13.24 -16.29
C ARG A 196 16.25 -13.45 -17.34
N LEU A 197 15.83 -13.79 -18.55
CA LEU A 197 16.72 -13.96 -19.70
C LEU A 197 16.85 -12.62 -20.42
N ARG A 198 18.08 -12.24 -20.77
CA ARG A 198 18.42 -11.01 -21.51
C ARG A 198 19.49 -11.33 -22.53
N ALA A 199 19.34 -10.81 -23.74
CA ALA A 199 20.34 -10.91 -24.79
C ALA A 199 20.41 -9.57 -25.54
N ASN A 200 21.63 -9.15 -25.85
CA ASN A 200 21.87 -7.90 -26.55
C ASN A 200 22.15 -8.22 -28.02
N TYR A 201 21.68 -7.38 -28.93
CA TYR A 201 22.00 -7.46 -30.35
C TYR A 201 22.57 -6.14 -30.84
N GLN A 202 23.45 -6.21 -31.83
CA GLN A 202 24.02 -5.06 -32.51
C GLN A 202 24.22 -5.38 -33.98
N TYR A 203 24.03 -4.37 -34.82
CA TYR A 203 24.18 -4.40 -36.25
C TYR A 203 24.77 -3.06 -36.71
N GLU A 204 25.75 -3.13 -37.60
CA GLU A 204 26.39 -1.96 -38.20
C GLU A 204 26.46 -2.17 -39.71
N ASN A 205 26.12 -1.13 -40.47
CA ASN A 205 26.31 -1.08 -41.91
C ASN A 205 26.98 0.24 -42.31
N LYS A 206 28.07 0.15 -43.07
CA LYS A 206 28.81 1.29 -43.61
C LYS A 206 28.46 1.41 -45.09
N LEU A 207 27.69 2.44 -45.43
CA LEU A 207 27.34 2.75 -46.81
C LEU A 207 28.37 3.75 -47.36
N ALA A 208 29.12 3.34 -48.38
CA ALA A 208 29.91 4.25 -49.20
C ALA A 208 28.96 4.95 -50.18
N GLY A 209 28.97 6.29 -50.21
CA GLY A 209 28.14 7.04 -51.14
C GLY A 209 28.51 6.71 -52.59
N GLU A 210 27.55 6.17 -53.35
CA GLU A 210 27.72 5.95 -54.78
C GLU A 210 27.80 7.33 -55.47
N ASP A 211 28.95 7.61 -56.08
CA ASP A 211 29.28 8.91 -56.67
C ASP A 211 28.37 9.16 -57.88
N GLY A 212 27.28 9.91 -57.66
CA GLY A 212 26.32 10.34 -58.67
C GLY A 212 26.91 11.31 -59.69
N ARG A 213 27.95 10.92 -60.43
CA ARG A 213 28.41 11.66 -61.61
C ARG A 213 27.49 11.35 -62.78
N GLY A 214 26.49 12.20 -62.94
CA GLY A 214 25.62 12.25 -64.10
C GLY A 214 26.41 12.21 -65.41
N SER A 215 26.02 11.26 -66.26
CA SER A 215 26.45 11.14 -67.66
C SER A 215 26.19 12.46 -68.40
N LYS A 216 27.23 13.25 -68.67
CA LYS A 216 27.21 14.19 -69.79
C LYS A 216 27.53 13.41 -71.06
N LYS A 217 26.49 12.94 -71.75
CA LYS A 217 26.59 12.55 -73.15
C LYS A 217 26.98 13.79 -73.97
N ARG A 218 28.09 13.69 -74.70
CA ARG A 218 28.36 14.49 -75.89
C ARG A 218 27.67 13.84 -77.08
#